data_AF-A0A2T6K6W3-F1
#
_entry.id   AF-A0A2T6K6W3-F1
#
_cell.length_a   1.000
_cell.length_b   1.000
_cell.length_c   1.000
_cell.angle_alpha   90.00
_cell.angle_beta   90.00
_cell.angle_gamma   90.00
#
_symmetry.space_group_name_H-M   'P 1'
#
loop_
_entity.id
_entity.type
_entity.pdbx_description
1 polymer ?
#
loop_
_entity_poly.entity_id
_entity_poly.type
_entity_poly.pdbx_seq_one_letter_code
_entity_poly.pdbx_strand_id
1 'polypeptide(L)'
;MSSWTPTKYKTRNWAEYNLSLKQRGSLAIWFDPEMVWEAAPSGRRGRQQAYSNAAIQACLTLKVLFGLPLRQTAGFVASLLKLVGLDWSVPDYSTLCRRQRTLSVAIPYKGSAGPLHLLMDSTGIKAEGEGEWNARKHGGSRRRLWRKIHIGIDEETLEIRASKSPAAALEMLLCFPTYSTKSHQTRSLAA
;
A
#
# COMPACT_ATOMS: atom_id res chain seq x y z
N MET A 1 43.30 -13.11 -30.84
CA MET A 1 42.43 -12.46 -29.86
C MET A 1 41.18 -11.99 -30.60
N SER A 2 40.02 -12.62 -30.38
CA SER A 2 38.76 -12.26 -31.04
C SER A 2 38.23 -10.95 -30.46
N SER A 3 38.17 -9.90 -31.29
CA SER A 3 37.61 -8.60 -30.92
C SER A 3 36.09 -8.67 -30.91
N TRP A 4 35.49 -8.62 -29.71
CA TRP A 4 34.05 -8.45 -29.58
C TRP A 4 33.69 -7.00 -29.90
N THR A 5 32.99 -6.79 -31.02
CA THR A 5 32.42 -5.49 -31.37
C THR A 5 30.94 -5.47 -30.93
N PRO A 6 30.55 -4.60 -29.98
CA PRO A 6 29.17 -4.53 -29.53
C PRO A 6 28.25 -4.16 -30.70
N THR A 7 27.27 -5.02 -30.98
CA THR A 7 26.25 -4.76 -31.99
C THR A 7 25.39 -3.56 -31.57
N LYS A 8 25.41 -2.49 -32.37
CA LYS A 8 24.58 -1.30 -32.13
C LYS A 8 23.18 -1.52 -32.72
N TYR A 9 22.22 -1.84 -31.86
CA TYR A 9 20.81 -1.91 -32.23
C TYR A 9 20.18 -0.52 -32.27
N LYS A 10 19.33 -0.25 -33.26
CA LYS A 10 18.54 0.99 -33.35
C LYS A 10 17.10 0.68 -32.97
N THR A 11 16.63 1.22 -31.85
CA THR A 11 15.26 1.03 -31.35
C THR A 11 14.26 1.67 -32.31
N ARG A 12 13.53 0.87 -33.09
CA ARG A 12 12.53 1.34 -34.07
C ARG A 12 11.11 1.46 -33.49
N ASN A 13 10.85 0.81 -32.36
CA ASN A 13 9.53 0.73 -31.71
C ASN A 13 9.37 1.70 -30.53
N TRP A 14 10.14 2.80 -30.48
CA TRP A 14 10.13 3.72 -29.33
C TRP A 14 8.73 4.24 -28.98
N ALA A 15 7.91 4.55 -29.99
CA ALA A 15 6.56 5.02 -29.79
C ALA A 15 5.66 3.96 -29.10
N GLU A 16 5.68 2.72 -29.59
CA GLU A 16 4.94 1.60 -29.03
C GLU A 16 5.45 1.24 -27.63
N TYR A 17 6.76 1.21 -27.42
CA TYR A 17 7.37 0.97 -26.12
C TYR A 17 6.93 2.04 -25.11
N ASN A 18 6.98 3.32 -25.49
CA ASN A 18 6.52 4.42 -24.64
C ASN A 18 5.01 4.34 -24.35
N LEU A 19 4.19 3.94 -25.33
CA LEU A 19 2.77 3.69 -25.10
C LEU A 19 2.58 2.56 -24.08
N SER A 20 3.34 1.48 -24.19
CA SER A 20 3.29 0.38 -23.23
C SER A 20 3.69 0.84 -21.82
N LEU A 21 4.68 1.73 -21.68
CA LEU A 21 5.06 2.29 -20.37
C LEU A 21 3.97 3.17 -19.77
N LYS A 22 3.28 3.97 -20.59
CA LYS A 22 2.10 4.75 -20.17
C LYS A 22 0.96 3.84 -19.73
N GLN A 23 0.67 2.80 -20.50
CA GLN A 23 -0.38 1.82 -20.19
C GLN A 23 -0.08 1.08 -18.88
N ARG A 24 1.18 0.74 -18.61
CA ARG A 24 1.60 0.14 -17.33
C ARG A 24 1.31 1.04 -16.12
N GLY A 25 1.34 2.36 -16.29
CA GLY A 25 1.02 3.33 -15.25
C GLY A 25 -0.44 3.78 -15.25
N SER A 26 -1.25 3.35 -16.22
CA SER A 26 -2.67 3.71 -16.31
C SER A 26 -3.44 2.91 -15.27
N LEU A 27 -4.06 3.61 -14.32
CA LEU A 27 -4.85 3.00 -13.26
C LEU A 27 -6.30 3.46 -13.36
N ALA A 28 -7.21 2.52 -13.53
CA ALA A 28 -8.63 2.73 -13.35
C ALA A 28 -9.01 2.33 -11.92
N ILE A 29 -9.63 3.24 -11.17
CA ILE A 29 -10.19 2.94 -9.85
C ILE A 29 -11.70 3.08 -9.97
N TRP A 30 -12.43 2.00 -9.71
CA TRP A 30 -13.88 2.01 -9.60
C TRP A 30 -14.28 1.63 -8.18
N PHE A 31 -15.37 2.24 -7.70
CA PHE A 31 -16.06 1.81 -6.50
C PHE A 31 -17.33 1.10 -6.93
N ASP A 32 -17.59 -0.06 -6.34
CA ASP A 32 -18.86 -0.75 -6.49
C ASP A 32 -19.93 0.03 -5.72
N PRO A 33 -20.94 0.64 -6.38
CA PRO A 33 -21.96 1.44 -5.70
C PRO A 33 -22.79 0.66 -4.67
N GLU A 34 -22.83 -0.67 -4.78
CA GLU A 34 -23.55 -1.55 -3.85
C GLU A 34 -22.71 -1.92 -2.62
N MET A 35 -21.45 -1.49 -2.58
CA MET A 35 -20.54 -1.74 -1.46
C MET A 35 -21.08 -1.14 -0.16
N VAL A 36 -21.11 -1.96 0.89
CA VAL A 36 -21.46 -1.51 2.24
C VAL A 36 -20.34 -0.61 2.79
N TRP A 37 -20.51 0.70 2.63
CA TRP A 37 -19.55 1.70 3.08
C TRP A 37 -19.67 2.02 4.57
N GLU A 38 -20.90 2.20 5.04
CA GLU A 38 -21.21 2.44 6.45
C GLU A 38 -21.27 1.13 7.24
N ALA A 39 -20.92 1.18 8.52
CA ALA A 39 -20.98 -0.03 9.34
C ALA A 39 -22.42 -0.33 9.77
N ALA A 40 -22.78 -1.61 9.77
CA ALA A 40 -24.01 -2.05 10.41
C ALA A 40 -23.98 -1.78 11.93
N PRO A 41 -25.11 -1.37 12.55
CA PRO A 41 -25.19 -1.19 13.99
C PRO A 41 -24.82 -2.47 14.74
N SER A 42 -23.82 -2.38 15.62
CA SER A 42 -23.35 -3.57 16.36
C SER A 42 -24.30 -4.06 17.47
N GLY A 43 -25.29 -3.25 17.86
CA GLY A 43 -26.20 -3.52 18.98
C GLY A 43 -25.55 -3.50 20.38
N ARG A 44 -24.23 -3.33 20.47
CA ARG A 44 -23.48 -3.31 21.74
C ARG A 44 -23.48 -1.93 22.38
N ARG A 45 -23.38 -1.88 23.71
CA ARG A 45 -23.26 -0.63 24.48
C ARG A 45 -21.90 0.04 24.20
N GLY A 46 -21.92 1.33 23.90
CA GLY A 46 -20.73 2.14 23.59
C GLY A 46 -20.80 2.83 22.23
N ARG A 47 -19.72 3.50 21.81
CA ARG A 47 -19.65 4.18 20.51
C ARG A 47 -19.64 3.14 19.39
N GLN A 48 -20.64 3.20 18.51
CA GLN A 48 -20.73 2.33 17.34
C GLN A 48 -19.71 2.73 16.26
N GLN A 49 -19.34 1.76 15.43
CA GLN A 49 -18.52 2.03 14.26
C GLN A 49 -19.38 2.74 13.22
N ALA A 50 -18.84 3.79 12.59
CA ALA A 50 -19.53 4.48 11.50
C ALA A 50 -19.21 3.85 10.13
N TYR A 51 -18.04 3.22 9.99
CA TYR A 51 -17.52 2.74 8.71
C TYR A 51 -17.24 1.24 8.75
N SER A 52 -17.59 0.56 7.66
CA SER A 52 -17.37 -0.88 7.50
C SER A 52 -15.87 -1.21 7.47
N ASN A 53 -15.52 -2.49 7.66
CA ASN A 53 -14.13 -2.93 7.48
C ASN A 53 -13.67 -2.70 6.03
N ALA A 54 -14.56 -2.87 5.07
CA ALA A 54 -14.28 -2.75 3.66
C ALA A 54 -13.96 -1.29 3.26
N ALA A 55 -14.70 -0.31 3.78
CA ALA A 55 -14.42 1.12 3.58
C ALA A 55 -13.04 1.53 4.15
N ILE A 56 -12.72 1.07 5.36
CA ILE A 56 -11.42 1.32 5.98
C ILE A 56 -10.29 0.66 5.17
N GLN A 57 -10.49 -0.60 4.74
CA GLN A 57 -9.53 -1.30 3.92
C GLN A 57 -9.27 -0.57 2.60
N ALA A 58 -10.32 -0.12 1.90
CA ALA A 58 -10.18 0.66 0.67
C ALA A 58 -9.34 1.92 0.88
N CYS A 59 -9.62 2.70 1.93
CA CYS A 59 -8.85 3.90 2.26
C CYS A 59 -7.38 3.58 2.55
N LEU A 60 -7.10 2.54 3.34
CA LEU A 60 -5.74 2.14 3.69
C LEU A 60 -4.98 1.53 2.50
N THR A 61 -5.68 0.86 1.58
CA THR A 61 -5.09 0.39 0.33
C THR A 61 -4.61 1.56 -0.51
N LEU A 62 -5.45 2.58 -0.73
CA LEU A 62 -5.07 3.79 -1.46
C LEU A 62 -3.90 4.53 -0.80
N LYS A 63 -3.91 4.62 0.54
CA LYS A 63 -2.78 5.14 1.32
C LYS A 63 -1.47 4.43 0.96
N VAL A 64 -1.48 3.09 0.95
CA VAL A 64 -0.28 2.28 0.72
C VAL A 64 0.16 2.35 -0.74
N LEU A 65 -0.78 2.21 -1.68
CA LEU A 65 -0.51 2.25 -3.13
C LEU A 65 0.13 3.57 -3.55
N PHE A 66 -0.34 4.69 -3.03
CA PHE A 66 0.15 6.02 -3.38
C PHE A 66 1.18 6.58 -2.40
N GLY A 67 1.55 5.84 -1.35
CA GLY A 67 2.51 6.30 -0.34
C GLY A 67 2.05 7.54 0.44
N LEU A 68 0.73 7.75 0.59
CA LEU A 68 0.17 8.96 1.18
C LEU A 68 0.17 8.92 2.72
N PRO A 69 0.38 10.06 3.40
CA PRO A 69 0.00 10.23 4.80
C PRO A 69 -1.53 10.13 4.99
N LEU A 70 -1.98 9.76 6.19
CA LEU A 70 -3.40 9.53 6.48
C LEU A 70 -4.31 10.74 6.21
N ARG A 71 -3.83 11.97 6.49
CA ARG A 71 -4.61 13.19 6.21
C ARG A 71 -4.76 13.45 4.71
N GLN A 72 -3.70 13.21 3.94
CA GLN A 72 -3.75 13.30 2.48
C GLN A 72 -4.62 12.20 1.88
N THR A 73 -4.57 11.00 2.45
CA THR A 73 -5.45 9.88 2.06
C THR A 73 -6.92 10.26 2.22
N ALA A 74 -7.32 10.84 3.35
CA ALA A 74 -8.70 11.28 3.56
C ALA A 74 -9.15 12.30 2.50
N GLY A 75 -8.31 13.29 2.19
CA GLY A 75 -8.61 14.26 1.12
C GLY A 75 -8.64 13.63 -0.28
N PHE A 76 -7.73 12.71 -0.56
CA PHE A 76 -7.66 12.01 -1.84
C PHE A 76 -8.90 11.13 -2.08
N VAL A 77 -9.32 10.37 -1.07
CA VAL A 77 -10.54 9.54 -1.13
C VAL A 77 -11.77 10.42 -1.32
N ALA A 78 -11.88 11.55 -0.60
CA ALA A 78 -13.00 12.48 -0.77
C ALA A 78 -13.10 13.00 -2.22
N SER A 79 -11.97 13.39 -2.82
CA SER A 79 -11.93 13.82 -4.22
C SER A 79 -12.34 12.71 -5.18
N LEU A 80 -11.91 11.47 -4.92
CA LEU A 80 -12.21 10.32 -5.77
C LEU A 80 -13.70 9.96 -5.71
N LEU A 81 -14.31 9.93 -4.52
CA LEU A 81 -15.75 9.69 -4.36
C LEU A 81 -16.59 10.76 -5.05
N LYS A 82 -16.19 12.03 -4.93
CA LYS A 82 -16.83 13.14 -5.65
C LYS A 82 -16.73 12.97 -7.16
N LEU A 83 -15.58 12.51 -7.68
CA LEU A 83 -15.38 12.29 -9.11
C LEU A 83 -16.26 11.15 -9.65
N VAL A 84 -16.46 10.11 -8.83
CA VAL A 84 -17.31 8.95 -9.17
C VAL A 84 -18.80 9.25 -8.94
N GLY A 85 -19.14 10.34 -8.25
CA GLY A 85 -20.53 10.74 -7.96
C GLY A 85 -21.16 9.95 -6.81
N LEU A 86 -20.35 9.50 -5.85
CA LEU A 86 -20.81 8.79 -4.65
C LEU A 86 -20.81 9.73 -3.43
N ASP A 87 -21.95 9.85 -2.77
CA ASP A 87 -22.14 10.72 -1.59
C ASP A 87 -21.71 10.05 -0.27
N TRP A 88 -20.74 9.15 -0.32
CA TRP A 88 -20.26 8.47 0.88
C TRP A 88 -19.36 9.36 1.74
N SER A 89 -19.57 9.31 3.05
CA SER A 89 -18.73 10.03 4.02
C SER A 89 -17.33 9.43 4.12
N VAL A 90 -16.29 10.23 4.34
CA VAL A 90 -14.90 9.74 4.39
C VAL A 90 -14.41 9.61 5.83
N PRO A 91 -13.81 8.47 6.21
CA PRO A 91 -13.19 8.31 7.53
C PRO A 91 -12.08 9.34 7.77
N ASP A 92 -12.10 9.99 8.94
CA ASP A 92 -11.04 10.90 9.33
C ASP A 92 -9.73 10.17 9.65
N TYR A 93 -8.62 10.91 9.70
CA TYR A 93 -7.30 10.31 9.95
C TYR A 93 -7.24 9.57 11.30
N SER A 94 -7.98 10.03 12.31
CA SER A 94 -7.99 9.43 13.65
C SER A 94 -8.72 8.08 13.64
N THR A 95 -9.78 7.96 12.86
CA THR A 95 -10.50 6.70 12.66
C THR A 95 -9.67 5.73 11.84
N LEU A 96 -9.08 6.18 10.73
CA LEU A 96 -8.18 5.34 9.93
C LEU A 96 -7.00 4.82 10.76
N CYS A 97 -6.33 5.68 11.54
CA CYS A 97 -5.21 5.30 12.39
C CYS A 97 -5.59 4.23 13.43
N ARG A 98 -6.69 4.44 14.15
CA ARG A 98 -7.16 3.48 15.17
C ARG A 98 -7.59 2.15 14.55
N ARG A 99 -8.30 2.21 13.42
CA ARG A 99 -8.82 1.02 12.73
C ARG A 99 -7.71 0.25 12.02
N GLN A 100 -6.68 0.93 11.51
CA GLN A 100 -5.49 0.27 10.96
C GLN A 100 -4.85 -0.68 11.98
N ARG A 101 -4.96 -0.41 13.28
CA ARG A 101 -4.40 -1.29 14.31
C ARG A 101 -5.18 -2.59 14.52
N THR A 102 -6.48 -2.60 14.24
CA THR A 102 -7.38 -3.71 14.57
C THR A 102 -8.01 -4.37 13.35
N LEU A 103 -7.81 -3.80 12.16
CA LEU A 103 -8.29 -4.36 10.91
C LEU A 103 -7.56 -5.66 10.61
N SER A 104 -8.28 -6.78 10.68
CA SER A 104 -7.77 -8.05 10.18
C SER A 104 -7.88 -8.06 8.65
N VAL A 105 -6.74 -8.18 7.98
CA VAL A 105 -6.70 -8.39 6.52
C VAL A 105 -6.57 -9.89 6.28
N ALA A 106 -7.66 -10.51 5.83
CA ALA A 106 -7.64 -11.89 5.38
C ALA A 106 -7.26 -11.91 3.89
N ILE A 107 -6.24 -12.70 3.53
CA ILE A 107 -5.97 -13.07 2.14
C ILE A 107 -6.72 -14.39 1.93
N PRO A 108 -7.87 -14.39 1.25
CA PRO A 108 -8.68 -15.60 1.11
C PRO A 108 -7.93 -16.64 0.28
N TYR A 109 -8.03 -17.90 0.71
CA TYR A 109 -7.55 -19.02 -0.09
C TYR A 109 -8.48 -19.23 -1.28
N LYS A 110 -7.91 -19.27 -2.49
CA LYS A 110 -8.65 -19.56 -3.72
C LYS A 110 -8.08 -20.83 -4.33
N GLY A 111 -8.89 -21.89 -4.31
CA GLY A 111 -8.55 -23.18 -4.93
C GLY A 111 -8.34 -23.02 -6.44
N SER A 112 -7.45 -23.85 -6.99
CA SER A 112 -7.25 -23.95 -8.44
C SER A 112 -7.98 -25.18 -8.97
N ALA A 113 -8.55 -25.07 -10.17
CA ALA A 113 -9.16 -26.20 -10.87
C ALA A 113 -8.12 -27.19 -11.43
N GLY A 114 -6.83 -26.80 -11.47
CA GLY A 114 -5.74 -27.61 -12.00
C GLY A 114 -4.38 -27.28 -11.37
N PRO A 115 -3.29 -27.85 -11.92
CA PRO A 115 -1.92 -27.57 -11.48
C PRO A 115 -1.63 -26.06 -11.48
N LEU A 116 -0.89 -25.58 -10.48
CA LEU A 116 -0.49 -24.18 -10.36
C LEU A 116 1.01 -24.04 -10.64
N HIS A 117 1.36 -23.10 -11.51
CA HIS A 117 2.74 -22.66 -11.74
C HIS A 117 2.98 -21.41 -10.90
N LEU A 118 3.71 -21.57 -9.78
CA LEU A 118 3.93 -20.49 -8.82
C LEU A 118 5.31 -19.88 -8.97
N LEU A 119 5.33 -18.57 -9.21
CA LEU A 119 6.51 -17.72 -9.06
C LEU A 119 6.69 -17.40 -7.58
N MET A 120 7.83 -17.78 -7.01
CA MET A 120 8.15 -17.50 -5.62
C MET A 120 9.21 -16.41 -5.52
N ASP A 121 8.86 -15.33 -4.84
CA ASP A 121 9.81 -14.27 -4.50
C ASP A 121 9.77 -13.97 -2.99
N SER A 122 10.84 -13.36 -2.49
CA SER A 122 10.92 -12.92 -1.11
C SER A 122 11.41 -11.48 -1.02
N THR A 123 10.67 -10.65 -0.29
CA THR A 123 11.04 -9.25 -0.06
C THR A 123 11.29 -8.97 1.41
N GLY A 124 12.26 -8.09 1.67
CA GLY A 124 12.61 -7.64 3.01
C GLY A 124 11.83 -6.37 3.38
N ILE A 125 10.97 -6.47 4.38
CA ILE A 125 10.24 -5.33 4.94
C ILE A 125 10.97 -4.85 6.20
N LYS A 126 11.29 -3.55 6.25
CA LYS A 126 11.74 -2.90 7.49
C LYS A 126 10.51 -2.64 8.37
N ALA A 127 10.39 -3.38 9.46
CA ALA A 127 9.21 -3.34 10.33
C ALA A 127 9.38 -2.36 11.50
N GLU A 128 10.59 -2.24 12.04
CA GLU A 128 10.88 -1.35 13.16
C GLU A 128 12.24 -0.68 12.98
N GLY A 129 12.36 0.56 13.45
CA GLY A 129 13.63 1.28 13.46
C GLY A 129 13.40 2.77 13.39
N GLU A 130 13.84 3.47 14.43
CA GLU A 130 13.79 4.92 14.48
C GLU A 130 14.49 5.55 13.26
N GLY A 131 13.92 6.65 12.76
CA GLY A 131 14.52 7.44 11.70
C GLY A 131 15.89 7.99 12.13
N GLU A 132 16.76 8.27 11.15
CA GLU A 132 18.13 8.74 11.42
C GLU A 132 18.18 9.99 12.29
N TRP A 133 17.15 10.85 12.21
CA TRP A 133 17.03 12.02 13.06
C TRP A 133 16.94 11.68 14.55
N ASN A 134 16.10 10.71 14.92
CA ASN A 134 15.89 10.33 16.32
C ASN A 134 17.14 9.61 16.87
N ALA A 135 17.75 8.74 16.07
CA ALA A 135 19.01 8.08 16.42
C ALA A 135 20.15 9.10 16.66
N ARG A 136 20.21 10.18 15.87
CA ARG A 136 21.18 11.28 16.04
C ARG A 136 20.89 12.17 17.25
N LYS A 137 19.61 12.37 17.61
CA LYS A 137 19.21 13.32 18.66
C LYS A 137 19.16 12.72 20.05
N HIS A 138 18.76 11.45 20.17
CA HIS A 138 18.47 10.85 21.47
C HIS A 138 19.34 9.63 21.80
N GLY A 139 20.26 9.22 20.91
CA GLY A 139 21.06 8.02 21.09
C GLY A 139 20.17 6.78 21.01
N GLY A 140 20.05 6.22 19.80
CA GLY A 140 19.02 5.21 19.50
C GLY A 140 19.00 4.02 20.47
N SER A 141 17.87 3.79 21.14
CA SER A 141 17.68 2.62 22.01
C SER A 141 17.06 1.42 21.29
N ARG A 142 16.60 1.58 20.04
CA ARG A 142 15.77 0.59 19.34
C ARG A 142 16.43 -0.01 18.10
N ARG A 143 16.60 -1.34 18.09
CA ARG A 143 17.19 -2.11 16.98
C ARG A 143 16.31 -2.02 15.74
N ARG A 144 16.94 -1.85 14.56
CA ARG A 144 16.25 -1.96 13.26
C ARG A 144 15.84 -3.41 13.04
N LEU A 145 14.55 -3.67 12.89
CA LEU A 145 14.01 -4.99 12.58
C LEU A 145 13.64 -5.07 11.10
N TRP A 146 14.23 -6.06 10.43
CA TRP A 146 13.87 -6.47 9.08
C TRP A 146 13.16 -7.82 9.15
N ARG A 147 12.06 -7.95 8.43
CA ARG A 147 11.28 -9.19 8.31
C ARG A 147 11.23 -9.56 6.83
N LYS A 148 11.59 -10.80 6.51
CA LYS A 148 11.36 -11.34 5.16
C LYS A 148 9.91 -11.80 5.06
N ILE A 149 9.28 -11.48 3.95
CA ILE A 149 7.99 -12.05 3.54
C ILE A 149 8.23 -12.82 2.24
N HIS A 150 7.74 -14.05 2.19
CA HIS A 150 7.74 -14.87 0.99
C HIS A 150 6.35 -14.78 0.35
N ILE A 151 6.31 -14.52 -0.94
CA ILE A 151 5.08 -14.35 -1.72
C ILE A 151 5.13 -15.35 -2.88
N GLY A 152 4.07 -16.15 -3.02
CA GLY A 152 3.84 -17.03 -4.16
C GLY A 152 2.76 -16.41 -5.04
N ILE A 153 3.10 -16.16 -6.30
CA ILE A 153 2.25 -15.55 -7.31
C ILE A 153 2.00 -16.58 -8.40
N ASP A 154 0.75 -16.72 -8.83
CA ASP A 154 0.42 -17.56 -9.98
C ASP A 154 0.90 -16.90 -11.28
N GLU A 155 1.58 -17.66 -12.14
CA GLU A 155 2.20 -17.12 -13.35
C GLU A 155 1.16 -16.60 -14.35
N GLU A 156 0.03 -17.29 -14.51
CA GLU A 156 -1.00 -16.94 -15.49
C GLU A 156 -1.87 -15.76 -15.03
N THR A 157 -2.36 -15.81 -13.79
CA THR A 157 -3.32 -14.81 -13.28
C THR A 157 -2.65 -13.63 -12.58
N LEU A 158 -1.37 -13.75 -12.21
CA LEU A 158 -0.64 -12.81 -11.35
C LEU A 158 -1.30 -12.60 -9.97
N GLU A 159 -2.21 -13.49 -9.57
CA GLU A 159 -2.83 -13.46 -8.25
C GLU A 159 -1.86 -13.97 -7.18
N ILE A 160 -1.84 -13.32 -6.01
CA ILE A 160 -1.10 -13.82 -4.84
C ILE A 160 -1.81 -15.07 -4.32
N ARG A 161 -1.18 -16.23 -4.45
CA ARG A 161 -1.71 -17.52 -3.98
C ARG A 161 -1.22 -17.93 -2.60
N ALA A 162 -0.05 -17.43 -2.20
CA ALA A 162 0.51 -17.71 -0.90
C ALA A 162 1.30 -16.51 -0.37
N SER A 163 1.21 -16.28 0.94
CA SER A 163 2.12 -15.39 1.64
C SER A 163 2.56 -16.04 2.94
N LYS A 164 3.87 -16.13 3.17
CA LYS A 164 4.43 -16.62 4.43
C LYS A 164 5.29 -15.53 5.05
N SER A 165 4.98 -15.19 6.28
CA SER A 165 5.88 -14.43 7.14
C SER A 165 6.22 -15.29 8.38
N PRO A 166 7.43 -15.15 8.96
CA PRO A 166 7.74 -15.78 10.23
C PRO A 166 6.75 -15.29 11.29
N ALA A 167 6.27 -16.16 12.19
CA ALA A 167 5.15 -15.88 13.13
C ALA A 167 5.24 -14.53 13.89
N ALA A 168 6.45 -14.00 14.12
CA ALA A 168 6.69 -12.69 14.74
C ALA A 168 6.48 -11.47 13.82
N ALA A 169 6.00 -11.65 12.58
CA ALA A 169 5.76 -10.58 11.61
C ALA A 169 4.26 -10.22 11.44
N LEU A 170 3.34 -11.08 11.89
CA LEU A 170 1.90 -10.86 11.72
C LEU A 170 1.37 -9.71 12.60
N GLU A 171 2.00 -9.43 13.76
CA GLU A 171 1.64 -8.29 14.61
C GLU A 171 2.09 -6.93 14.03
N MET A 172 3.02 -6.91 13.07
CA MET A 172 3.70 -5.67 12.67
C MET A 172 3.12 -4.98 11.44
N LEU A 173 2.33 -5.66 10.59
CA LEU A 173 1.73 -5.03 9.40
C LEU A 173 0.73 -3.90 9.76
N LEU A 174 0.26 -3.89 11.01
CA LEU A 174 -0.68 -2.92 11.55
C LEU A 174 0.01 -1.69 12.18
N CYS A 175 1.35 -1.69 12.26
CA CYS A 175 2.14 -0.64 12.88
C CYS A 175 3.07 0.03 11.87
N PHE A 176 2.51 0.65 10.82
CA PHE A 176 3.23 1.68 10.07
C PHE A 176 2.90 3.04 10.70
N PRO A 177 3.69 3.56 11.66
CA PRO A 177 3.59 4.96 12.02
C PRO A 177 3.97 5.80 10.79
N THR A 178 3.07 6.67 10.38
CA THR A 178 3.31 7.69 9.36
C THR A 178 4.51 8.54 9.78
N TYR A 179 5.66 8.34 9.14
CA TYR A 179 6.71 9.35 9.19
C TYR A 179 6.27 10.52 8.33
N SER A 180 6.01 11.64 9.00
CA SER A 180 5.80 12.96 8.39
C SER A 180 7.09 13.37 7.67
N THR A 181 7.08 13.38 6.34
CA THR A 181 8.11 14.07 5.56
C THR A 181 7.85 15.56 5.69
N LYS A 182 8.61 16.24 6.56
CA LYS A 182 8.64 17.70 6.59
C LYS A 182 9.14 18.20 5.23
N SER A 183 8.31 19.00 4.58
CA SER A 183 8.70 19.89 3.49
C SER A 183 9.86 20.78 3.95
N HIS A 184 11.03 20.63 3.32
CA HIS A 184 12.07 21.64 3.38
C HIS A 184 11.61 22.84 2.56
N GLN A 185 10.93 23.78 3.22
CA GLN A 185 10.82 25.14 2.73
C GLN A 185 12.12 25.85 3.14
N THR A 186 13.13 25.79 2.29
CA THR A 186 14.34 26.59 2.43
C THR A 186 13.96 28.05 2.27
N ARG A 187 14.08 28.81 3.36
CA ARG A 187 14.23 30.26 3.33
C ARG A 187 15.34 30.61 2.34
N SER A 188 15.04 31.42 1.34
CA SER A 188 16.03 32.28 0.69
C SER A 188 15.76 33.69 1.20
N LEU A 189 16.66 34.15 2.05
CA LEU A 189 17.00 35.57 2.16
C LEU A 189 18.02 35.83 1.05
N ALA A 190 17.73 36.79 0.17
CA ALA A 190 18.73 37.50 -0.61
C ALA A 190 18.16 38.85 -1.05
N ALA A 191 18.87 39.90 -0.59
CA ALA A 191 18.89 41.30 -1.04
C ALA A 191 17.57 42.09 -1.04
#